data_AF-A0A5J4JGK5-F1
#
_entry.id   AF-A0A5J4JGK5-F1
#
_cell.length_a   1.000
_cell.length_b   1.000
_cell.length_c   1.000
_cell.angle_alpha   90.00
_cell.angle_beta   90.00
_cell.angle_gamma   90.00
#
_symmetry.space_group_name_H-M   'P 1'
#
loop_
_entity.id
_entity.type
_entity.pdbx_description
1 polymer ?
#
loop_
_entity_poly.entity_id
_entity_poly.type
_entity_poly.pdbx_seq_one_letter_code
_entity_poly.pdbx_strand_id
1 'polypeptide(L)'
;MSKNFFKIISVFLIAMIFTLAFDMKSFIPVANASSITVKHAFKAINIHAKASGSSKVIGTLPKNAPVFVSGTTGSYYKIVYKNKTAYTYKKM
;
A
#
# COMPACT_ATOMS: atom_id res chain seq x y z
N MET A 1 -57.38 -13.75 3.39
CA MET A 1 -55.94 -14.01 3.22
C MET A 1 -55.54 -15.09 4.21
N SER A 2 -55.01 -16.24 3.76
CA SER A 2 -54.79 -17.39 4.65
C SER A 2 -53.47 -17.25 5.42
N LYS A 3 -53.38 -17.88 6.60
CA LYS A 3 -52.12 -17.93 7.38
C LYS A 3 -50.94 -18.49 6.58
N ASN A 4 -51.23 -19.31 5.56
CA ASN A 4 -50.23 -19.88 4.64
C ASN A 4 -49.67 -18.83 3.68
N PHE A 5 -50.47 -17.85 3.29
CA PHE A 5 -50.04 -16.73 2.44
C PHE A 5 -48.97 -15.87 3.14
N PHE A 6 -49.17 -15.57 4.43
CA PHE A 6 -48.20 -14.82 5.24
C PHE A 6 -46.88 -15.59 5.45
N LYS A 7 -46.95 -16.91 5.59
CA LYS A 7 -45.75 -17.76 5.70
C LYS A 7 -44.91 -17.75 4.42
N ILE A 8 -45.55 -17.83 3.25
CA ILE A 8 -44.86 -17.81 1.95
C ILE A 8 -44.14 -16.48 1.74
N ILE A 9 -44.80 -15.36 2.06
CA ILE A 9 -44.19 -14.03 1.99
C ILE A 9 -43.00 -13.89 2.93
N SER A 10 -43.14 -14.38 4.18
CA SER A 10 -42.04 -14.33 5.15
C SER A 10 -40.80 -15.10 4.67
N VAL A 11 -40.99 -16.27 4.04
CA VAL A 11 -39.89 -17.07 3.49
C VAL A 11 -39.23 -16.36 2.31
N PHE A 12 -40.03 -15.74 1.43
CA PHE A 12 -39.51 -14.99 0.29
C PHE A 12 -38.73 -13.73 0.72
N LEU A 13 -39.21 -13.03 1.75
CA LEU A 13 -38.54 -11.85 2.31
C LEU A 13 -37.17 -12.21 2.91
N ILE A 14 -37.08 -13.32 3.64
CA ILE A 14 -35.84 -13.81 4.24
C ILE A 14 -34.84 -14.24 3.16
N ALA A 15 -35.28 -14.94 2.11
CA ALA A 15 -34.44 -15.35 0.99
C ALA A 15 -33.87 -14.14 0.22
N MET A 16 -34.66 -13.08 0.05
CA MET A 16 -34.23 -11.84 -0.61
C MET A 16 -33.20 -11.05 0.21
N ILE A 17 -33.29 -11.06 1.54
CA ILE A 17 -32.28 -10.42 2.41
C ILE A 17 -30.96 -11.19 2.35
N PHE A 18 -31.01 -12.52 2.25
CA PHE A 18 -29.82 -13.36 2.21
C PHE A 18 -29.01 -13.20 0.91
N THR A 19 -29.67 -12.96 -0.23
CA THR A 19 -29.01 -12.69 -1.51
C THR A 19 -28.35 -11.31 -1.54
N LEU A 20 -28.98 -10.30 -0.93
CA LEU A 20 -28.42 -8.93 -0.85
C LEU A 20 -27.19 -8.83 0.06
N ALA A 21 -27.11 -9.63 1.12
CA ALA A 21 -25.99 -9.60 2.07
C ALA A 21 -24.69 -10.25 1.52
N PHE A 22 -24.78 -11.07 0.47
CA PHE A 22 -23.62 -11.81 -0.05
C PHE A 22 -22.65 -10.94 -0.86
N ASP A 23 -23.12 -9.85 -1.46
CA ASP A 23 -22.32 -8.95 -2.29
C ASP A 23 -21.38 -8.01 -1.49
N MET A 24 -21.59 -7.85 -0.18
CA MET A 24 -20.77 -6.93 0.64
C MET A 24 -19.30 -7.37 0.84
N LYS A 25 -18.95 -8.64 0.57
CA LYS A 25 -17.58 -9.14 0.74
C LYS A 25 -16.60 -8.63 -0.33
N SER A 26 -17.10 -8.04 -1.40
CA SER A 26 -16.30 -7.49 -2.50
C SER A 26 -15.83 -6.04 -2.26
N PHE A 27 -16.36 -5.37 -1.23
CA PHE A 27 -16.10 -3.94 -0.96
C PHE A 27 -15.08 -3.67 0.14
N ILE A 28 -14.34 -4.68 0.59
CA ILE A 28 -13.18 -4.46 1.44
C ILE A 28 -12.01 -4.08 0.53
N PRO A 29 -11.53 -2.82 0.53
CA PRO A 29 -10.28 -2.51 -0.15
C PRO A 29 -9.18 -3.33 0.53
N VAL A 30 -8.69 -4.37 -0.14
CA VAL A 30 -7.44 -5.03 0.26
C VAL A 30 -6.34 -4.02 0.03
N ALA A 31 -6.01 -3.25 1.06
CA ALA A 31 -4.87 -2.36 1.02
C ALA A 31 -3.62 -3.23 0.85
N ASN A 32 -3.01 -3.19 -0.33
CA ASN A 32 -1.68 -3.74 -0.54
C ASN A 32 -0.70 -2.92 0.30
N ALA A 33 -0.47 -3.37 1.54
CA ALA A 33 0.59 -2.83 2.37
C ALA A 33 1.92 -3.00 1.61
N SER A 34 2.48 -1.90 1.11
CA SER A 34 3.85 -1.92 0.60
C SER A 34 4.74 -2.31 1.77
N SER A 35 5.42 -3.44 1.66
CA SER A 35 6.34 -3.95 2.67
C SER A 35 7.50 -2.96 2.83
N ILE A 36 7.41 -2.11 3.86
CA ILE A 36 8.48 -1.16 4.17
C ILE A 36 9.63 -1.95 4.80
N THR A 37 10.73 -2.09 4.05
CA THR A 37 11.96 -2.68 4.58
C THR A 37 12.84 -1.60 5.16
N VAL A 38 13.34 -1.79 6.38
CA VAL A 38 14.34 -0.89 6.97
C VAL A 38 15.73 -1.35 6.54
N LYS A 39 16.46 -0.46 5.86
CA LYS A 39 17.89 -0.64 5.56
C LYS A 39 18.72 0.43 6.27
N HIS A 40 20.02 0.19 6.39
CA HIS A 40 20.96 1.15 6.93
C HIS A 40 21.98 1.50 5.85
N ALA A 41 22.29 2.78 5.72
CA ALA A 41 23.35 3.20 4.81
C ALA A 41 24.72 2.90 5.43
N PHE A 42 25.58 2.18 4.71
CA PHE A 42 26.94 1.87 5.15
C PHE A 42 27.88 3.08 5.07
N LYS A 43 27.54 4.07 4.22
CA LYS A 43 28.24 5.35 4.05
C LYS A 43 27.25 6.48 3.79
N ALA A 44 27.74 7.72 3.85
CA ALA A 44 26.95 8.87 3.44
C ALA A 44 26.59 8.76 1.95
N ILE A 45 25.30 8.92 1.64
CA ILE A 45 24.78 8.72 0.27
C ILE A 45 23.83 9.83 -0.13
N ASN A 46 23.91 10.21 -1.41
CA ASN A 46 23.04 11.21 -1.99
C ASN A 46 21.63 10.68 -2.20
N ILE A 47 20.66 11.52 -1.84
CA ILE A 47 19.24 11.31 -2.09
C ILE A 47 18.87 12.10 -3.34
N HIS A 48 18.34 11.40 -4.32
CA HIS A 48 17.96 11.93 -5.63
C HIS A 48 16.45 12.10 -5.75
N ALA A 49 16.01 13.12 -6.49
CA ALA A 49 14.59 13.35 -6.76
C ALA A 49 13.95 12.30 -7.68
N LYS A 50 14.75 11.63 -8.53
CA LYS A 50 14.31 10.58 -9.45
C LYS A 50 15.30 9.40 -9.41
N ALA A 51 14.89 8.24 -9.94
CA ALA A 51 15.74 7.05 -10.08
C ALA A 51 16.79 7.21 -11.21
N SER A 52 17.59 8.27 -11.15
CA SER A 52 18.64 8.57 -12.11
C SER A 52 19.80 9.32 -11.45
N GLY A 53 21.03 8.95 -11.81
CA GLY A 53 22.26 9.51 -11.24
C GLY A 53 22.53 10.94 -11.68
N SER A 54 21.96 11.34 -12.82
CA SER A 54 21.97 12.72 -13.31
C SER A 54 20.84 13.58 -12.74
N SER A 55 19.94 13.00 -11.93
CA SER A 55 18.84 13.76 -11.33
C SER A 55 19.31 14.59 -10.14
N LYS A 56 18.60 15.69 -9.91
CA LYS A 56 18.89 16.63 -8.82
C LYS A 56 19.00 15.91 -7.47
N VAL A 57 20.12 16.14 -6.80
CA VAL A 57 20.33 15.73 -5.41
C VAL A 57 19.50 16.68 -4.51
N ILE A 58 18.65 16.10 -3.67
CA ILE A 58 17.73 16.82 -2.77
C ILE A 58 18.11 16.66 -1.29
N GLY A 59 19.17 15.91 -1.02
CA GLY A 59 19.73 15.74 0.31
C GLY A 59 20.79 14.66 0.35
N THR A 60 21.27 14.40 1.55
CA THR A 60 22.25 13.35 1.84
C THR A 60 21.77 12.58 3.06
N LEU A 61 21.82 11.27 2.96
CA LEU A 61 21.55 10.35 4.04
C LEU A 61 22.86 10.08 4.79
N PRO A 62 22.93 10.32 6.11
CA PRO A 62 24.12 10.04 6.89
C PRO A 62 24.37 8.53 7.02
N LYS A 63 25.63 8.16 7.32
CA LYS A 63 26.00 6.78 7.61
C LYS A 63 25.19 6.25 8.80
N ASN A 64 24.80 4.98 8.72
CA ASN A 64 23.97 4.25 9.68
C ASN A 64 22.55 4.82 9.87
N ALA A 65 22.12 5.78 9.05
CA ALA A 65 20.75 6.25 9.12
C ALA A 65 19.77 5.16 8.65
N PRO A 66 18.63 4.99 9.33
CA PRO A 66 17.59 4.07 8.90
C PRO A 66 16.91 4.60 7.63
N VAL A 67 16.60 3.68 6.72
CA VAL A 67 16.00 3.96 5.43
C VAL A 67 14.76 3.11 5.25
N PHE A 68 13.60 3.79 5.21
CA PHE A 68 12.34 3.16 4.89
C PHE A 68 12.21 2.99 3.38
N VAL A 69 12.41 1.77 2.91
CA VAL A 69 12.31 1.41 1.50
C VAL A 69 10.88 1.03 1.18
N SER A 70 10.21 1.83 0.35
CA SER A 70 8.84 1.55 -0.12
C SER A 70 8.81 0.83 -1.47
N GLY A 71 9.97 0.59 -2.09
CA GLY A 71 10.09 -0.17 -3.34
C GLY A 71 11.46 -0.04 -3.99
N THR A 72 11.59 -0.60 -5.19
CA THR A 72 12.82 -0.55 -5.98
C THR A 72 12.56 -0.14 -7.42
N THR A 73 13.48 0.62 -8.01
CA THR A 73 13.44 1.00 -9.43
C THR A 73 14.85 0.93 -9.99
N GLY A 74 15.13 -0.06 -10.86
CA GLY A 74 16.47 -0.30 -11.39
C GLY A 74 17.51 -0.46 -10.28
N SER A 75 18.55 0.38 -10.31
CA SER A 75 19.63 0.42 -9.31
C SER A 75 19.35 1.29 -8.09
N TYR A 76 18.10 1.73 -7.90
CA TYR A 76 17.69 2.62 -6.80
C TYR A 76 16.65 1.96 -5.90
N TYR A 77 16.70 2.31 -4.62
CA TYR A 77 15.59 2.16 -3.68
C TYR A 77 14.70 3.40 -3.74
N LYS A 78 13.38 3.17 -3.80
CA LYS A 78 12.38 4.21 -3.55
C LYS A 78 12.21 4.33 -2.04
N ILE A 79 12.39 5.54 -1.53
CA ILE A 79 12.38 5.84 -0.11
C ILE A 79 11.43 7.00 0.19
N VAL A 80 11.03 7.12 1.46
CA VAL A 80 10.31 8.29 1.95
C VAL A 80 11.32 9.21 2.65
N TYR A 81 11.50 10.42 2.13
CA TYR A 81 12.38 11.44 2.70
C TYR A 81 11.62 12.77 2.82
N LYS A 82 11.53 13.32 4.03
CA LYS A 82 10.75 14.54 4.35
C LYS A 82 9.32 14.48 3.79
N ASN A 83 8.62 13.38 4.03
CA ASN A 83 7.25 13.10 3.55
C ASN A 83 7.09 13.11 2.02
N LYS A 84 8.18 12.97 1.26
CA LYS A 84 8.16 12.91 -0.21
C LYS A 84 8.86 11.65 -0.70
N THR A 85 8.41 11.17 -1.84
CA THR A 85 9.09 10.08 -2.55
C THR A 85 10.45 10.56 -3.04
N ALA A 86 11.50 9.81 -2.71
CA ALA A 86 12.86 10.07 -3.13
C ALA A 86 13.56 8.75 -3.49
N TYR A 87 14.78 8.86 -4.03
CA TYR A 87 15.53 7.71 -4.52
C TYR A 87 16.96 7.73 -4.01
N THR A 88 17.47 6.55 -3.66
CA THR A 88 18.86 6.36 -3.22
C THR A 88 19.44 5.13 -3.87
N TYR A 89 20.75 5.08 -4.07
CA TYR A 89 21.40 3.93 -4.70
C TYR A 89 21.25 2.67 -3.85
N LYS A 90 21.07 1.52 -4.52
CA LYS A 90 20.96 0.22 -3.83
C LYS A 90 22.21 -0.18 -3.07
N LYS A 91 23.37 0.28 -3.54
CA LYS A 91 24.66 0.08 -2.90
C LYS A 91 24.83 1.06 -1.73
N MET A 92 23.89 1.00 -0.79
CA MET A 92 23.89 1.80 0.42
C MET A 92 24.76 1.24 1.51
#